data_AF-A0A6A3MKT8-F1
#
_entry.id   AF-A0A6A3MKT8-F1
#
_cell.length_a   1.000
_cell.length_b   1.000
_cell.length_c   1.000
_cell.angle_alpha   90.00
_cell.angle_beta   90.00
_cell.angle_gamma   90.00
#
_symmetry.space_group_name_H-M   'P 1'
#
loop_
_entity.id
_entity.type
_entity.pdbx_description
1 polymer ?
#
loop_
_entity_poly.entity_id
_entity_poly.type
_entity_poly.pdbx_seq_one_letter_code
_entity_poly.pdbx_strand_id
1 'polypeptide(L)'
;MSLQDLAPENTKRAQATAVNVFTAFLASENITHEFIRATLLADANGSVLVKLLDRFAMHLAFARGRSGDLRKRNTVMRYYWNVKNWLLEDFPQHRHIVEQRLLKMGRVLERHCLKRQQGGMVTKAPACNKADLRSLIDGLYFDASSTKEYQDAALLSIMWYALGRASDLAFIQKRNLSVGSGNVLFLRLIRAKTSEEQDLSLFPDKSSFITCPLHAIAMALAMQTSPVSSVLDLEHLSGLNVGDEAPATEATPLTGALGYCSDDDEPANATSEATSPRRKFTPLKIQGYVNRVLKAASARQADAGVSTGLSSHSFRRGGAQHANADASLSPQWIFDRGSWNMTATNKAFAYVFTTTNEDRKVSKVLSDWKSNDNPTIPSAATFDSATTTKIRRLGRMLFASSLDLGDASLIVDDQVADLLVASLIQHFPEVNERYPMSPYTSRMRMCLFPLHVSMPELLGWSVELKRQASEVREEEENLHT
;
A
#
# COMPACT_ATOMS: atom_id res chain seq x y z
N MET A 1 -50.86 9.13 -5.48
CA MET A 1 -49.99 10.24 -5.88
C MET A 1 -48.73 10.16 -5.05
N SER A 2 -47.60 9.92 -5.70
CA SER A 2 -46.29 9.98 -5.06
C SER A 2 -45.93 11.45 -4.79
N LEU A 3 -45.11 11.75 -3.78
CA LEU A 3 -44.54 13.09 -3.58
C LEU A 3 -43.81 13.61 -4.84
N GLN A 4 -43.40 12.70 -5.74
CA GLN A 4 -42.80 13.02 -7.04
C GLN A 4 -43.79 13.62 -8.05
N ASP A 5 -45.09 13.38 -7.91
CA ASP A 5 -46.12 13.93 -8.80
C ASP A 5 -46.29 15.44 -8.59
N LEU A 6 -46.00 15.92 -7.37
CA LEU A 6 -46.17 17.30 -6.91
C LEU A 6 -44.93 18.19 -7.11
N ALA A 7 -43.78 17.62 -7.46
CA ALA A 7 -42.54 18.39 -7.65
C ALA A 7 -42.60 19.25 -8.94
N PRO A 8 -42.02 20.46 -8.95
CA PRO A 8 -41.91 21.28 -10.16
C PRO A 8 -41.24 20.50 -11.30
N GLU A 9 -41.69 20.69 -12.53
CA GLU A 9 -41.21 19.95 -13.70
C GLU A 9 -39.69 20.08 -13.92
N ASN A 10 -39.15 21.26 -13.61
CA ASN A 10 -37.71 21.53 -13.64
C ASN A 10 -36.93 20.67 -12.62
N THR A 11 -37.51 20.40 -11.46
CA THR A 11 -36.93 19.53 -10.42
C THR A 11 -36.96 18.07 -10.87
N LYS A 12 -38.05 17.62 -11.50
CA LYS A 12 -38.14 16.26 -12.06
C LYS A 12 -37.09 16.04 -13.16
N ARG A 13 -36.94 16.99 -14.09
CA ARG A 13 -35.90 16.95 -15.14
C ARG A 13 -34.48 16.94 -14.55
N ALA A 14 -34.25 17.72 -13.48
CA ALA A 14 -32.98 17.76 -12.78
C ALA A 14 -32.61 16.42 -12.14
N GLN A 15 -33.59 15.77 -11.51
CA GLN A 15 -33.42 14.46 -10.90
C GLN A 15 -33.16 13.40 -11.96
N ALA A 16 -33.97 13.35 -13.02
CA ALA A 16 -33.79 12.42 -14.14
C ALA A 16 -32.39 12.54 -14.77
N THR A 17 -31.89 13.77 -14.97
CA THR A 17 -30.52 13.99 -15.47
C THR A 17 -29.46 13.41 -14.53
N ALA A 18 -29.61 13.59 -13.21
CA ALA A 18 -28.68 13.06 -12.23
C ALA A 18 -28.72 11.52 -12.16
N VAL A 19 -29.92 10.93 -12.25
CA VAL A 19 -30.14 9.48 -12.29
C VAL A 19 -29.54 8.86 -13.56
N ASN A 20 -29.61 9.54 -14.71
CA ASN A 20 -28.96 9.08 -15.93
C ASN A 20 -27.43 9.05 -15.79
N VAL A 21 -26.84 10.07 -15.15
CA VAL A 21 -25.40 10.08 -14.85
C VAL A 21 -25.02 8.96 -13.89
N PHE A 22 -25.85 8.69 -12.88
CA PHE A 22 -25.66 7.58 -11.96
C PHE A 22 -25.74 6.22 -12.67
N THR A 23 -26.70 6.05 -13.58
CA THR A 23 -26.87 4.85 -14.40
C THR A 23 -25.64 4.60 -15.29
N ALA A 24 -25.12 5.65 -15.93
CA ALA A 24 -23.89 5.56 -16.72
C ALA A 24 -22.67 5.19 -15.85
N PHE A 25 -22.60 5.72 -14.63
CA PHE A 25 -21.58 5.32 -13.65
C PHE A 25 -21.68 3.83 -13.30
N LEU A 26 -22.87 3.31 -12.99
CA LEU A 26 -23.06 1.88 -12.71
C LEU A 26 -22.64 1.00 -13.89
N ALA A 27 -22.99 1.40 -15.11
CA ALA A 27 -22.58 0.70 -16.33
C ALA A 27 -21.04 0.68 -16.50
N SER A 28 -20.35 1.79 -16.20
CA SER A 28 -18.88 1.85 -16.27
C SER A 28 -18.18 0.95 -15.25
N GLU A 29 -18.86 0.59 -14.17
CA GLU A 29 -18.37 -0.33 -13.13
C GLU A 29 -18.83 -1.78 -13.39
N ASN A 30 -19.52 -2.05 -14.51
CA ASN A 30 -20.16 -3.34 -14.82
C ASN A 30 -21.17 -3.80 -13.75
N ILE A 31 -21.87 -2.86 -13.11
CA ILE A 31 -22.87 -3.13 -12.07
C ILE A 31 -24.28 -2.90 -12.61
N THR A 32 -25.20 -3.84 -12.37
CA THR A 32 -26.60 -3.70 -12.78
C THR A 32 -27.46 -3.04 -11.69
N HIS A 33 -28.55 -2.40 -12.09
CA HIS A 33 -29.52 -1.82 -11.16
C HIS A 33 -30.18 -2.87 -10.25
N GLU A 34 -30.41 -4.07 -10.79
CA GLU A 34 -31.00 -5.20 -10.05
C GLU A 34 -30.07 -5.66 -8.92
N PHE A 35 -28.77 -5.77 -9.18
CA PHE A 35 -27.78 -6.11 -8.18
C PHE A 35 -27.75 -5.09 -7.04
N ILE A 36 -27.74 -3.79 -7.37
CA ILE A 36 -27.79 -2.72 -6.36
C ILE A 36 -29.06 -2.79 -5.54
N ARG A 37 -30.23 -2.95 -6.16
CA ARG A 37 -31.51 -3.05 -5.44
C ARG A 37 -31.52 -4.25 -4.50
N ALA A 38 -31.11 -5.42 -4.96
CA ALA A 38 -31.03 -6.63 -4.13
C ALA A 38 -30.10 -6.42 -2.92
N THR A 39 -28.93 -5.82 -3.15
CA THR A 39 -27.94 -5.57 -2.09
C THR A 39 -28.44 -4.54 -1.07
N LEU A 40 -29.12 -3.48 -1.52
CA LEU A 40 -29.67 -2.45 -0.64
C LEU A 40 -30.88 -2.95 0.17
N LEU A 41 -31.66 -3.90 -0.35
CA LEU A 41 -32.75 -4.54 0.40
C LEU A 41 -32.21 -5.46 1.50
N ALA A 42 -31.08 -6.13 1.26
CA ALA A 42 -30.43 -7.01 2.24
C ALA A 42 -29.59 -6.25 3.29
N ASP A 43 -29.29 -4.98 3.07
CA ASP A 43 -28.37 -4.19 3.90
C ASP A 43 -29.03 -3.62 5.17
N ALA A 44 -29.02 -4.35 6.28
CA ALA A 44 -29.69 -3.89 7.51
C ALA A 44 -29.12 -2.59 8.12
N ASN A 45 -27.89 -2.19 7.80
CA ASN A 45 -27.19 -1.08 8.46
C ASN A 45 -26.91 0.13 7.54
N GLY A 46 -27.39 0.09 6.30
CA GLY A 46 -27.21 1.15 5.31
C GLY A 46 -25.76 1.36 4.85
N SER A 47 -24.83 0.46 5.20
CA SER A 47 -23.42 0.57 4.81
C SER A 47 -23.22 0.50 3.29
N VAL A 48 -24.02 -0.30 2.60
CA VAL A 48 -23.99 -0.45 1.14
C VAL A 48 -24.41 0.85 0.48
N LEU A 49 -25.46 1.50 1.00
CA LEU A 49 -25.92 2.79 0.49
C LEU A 49 -24.85 3.88 0.66
N VAL A 50 -24.19 3.91 1.82
CA VAL A 50 -23.08 4.84 2.08
C VAL A 50 -21.94 4.59 1.10
N LYS A 51 -21.52 3.34 0.90
CA LYS A 51 -20.44 2.97 -0.04
C LYS A 51 -20.79 3.32 -1.49
N LEU A 52 -22.03 3.09 -1.90
CA LEU A 52 -22.50 3.40 -3.25
C LEU A 52 -22.45 4.90 -3.54
N LEU A 53 -22.94 5.73 -2.62
CA LEU A 53 -22.91 7.19 -2.77
C LEU A 53 -21.51 7.77 -2.62
N ASP A 54 -20.62 7.11 -1.86
CA ASP A 54 -19.20 7.44 -1.78
C ASP A 54 -18.53 7.32 -3.16
N ARG A 55 -18.69 6.17 -3.82
CA ARG A 55 -18.18 5.94 -5.18
C ARG A 55 -18.80 6.88 -6.21
N PHE A 56 -20.09 7.18 -6.09
CA PHE A 56 -20.72 8.13 -6.99
C PHE A 56 -20.19 9.55 -6.79
N ALA A 57 -20.01 9.99 -5.54
CA ALA A 57 -19.39 11.28 -5.22
C ALA A 57 -17.98 11.37 -5.80
N MET A 58 -17.22 10.27 -5.72
CA MET A 58 -15.90 10.13 -6.33
C MET A 58 -15.92 10.29 -7.83
N HIS A 59 -16.77 9.51 -8.50
CA HIS A 59 -16.97 9.62 -9.94
C HIS A 59 -17.28 11.07 -10.34
N LEU A 60 -18.16 11.75 -9.59
CA LEU A 60 -18.48 13.15 -9.86
C LEU A 60 -17.33 14.13 -9.65
N ALA A 61 -16.44 13.89 -8.68
CA ALA A 61 -15.29 14.74 -8.40
C ALA A 61 -14.31 14.79 -9.59
N PHE A 62 -14.17 13.67 -10.30
CA PHE A 62 -13.27 13.51 -11.45
C PHE A 62 -13.98 13.46 -12.80
N ALA A 63 -15.31 13.49 -12.83
CA ALA A 63 -16.08 13.50 -14.06
C ALA A 63 -15.80 14.77 -14.86
N ARG A 64 -15.51 14.59 -16.15
CA ARG A 64 -15.35 15.68 -17.12
C ARG A 64 -16.68 16.00 -17.80
N GLY A 65 -16.85 17.27 -18.15
CA GLY A 65 -17.92 17.75 -18.99
C GLY A 65 -17.60 17.56 -20.47
N ARG A 66 -18.51 18.00 -21.35
CA ARG A 66 -18.33 17.90 -22.80
C ARG A 66 -17.12 18.68 -23.33
N SER A 67 -16.67 19.72 -22.61
CA SER A 67 -15.47 20.49 -22.94
C SER A 67 -14.17 19.81 -22.52
N GLY A 68 -14.21 18.63 -21.90
CA GLY A 68 -13.03 17.98 -21.31
C GLY A 68 -12.63 18.52 -19.94
N ASP A 69 -13.21 19.65 -19.51
CA ASP A 69 -12.98 20.19 -18.17
C ASP A 69 -13.71 19.37 -17.11
N LEU A 70 -13.06 19.18 -15.97
CA LEU A 70 -13.68 18.62 -14.78
C LEU A 70 -14.93 19.45 -14.38
N ARG A 71 -16.03 18.77 -14.04
CA ARG A 71 -17.33 19.40 -13.74
C ARG A 71 -17.25 20.49 -12.67
N LYS A 72 -18.11 21.50 -12.82
CA LYS A 72 -18.23 22.63 -11.88
C LYS A 72 -18.90 22.18 -10.57
N ARG A 73 -18.50 22.79 -9.45
CA ARG A 73 -19.04 22.52 -8.10
C ARG A 73 -20.56 22.39 -8.08
N ASN A 74 -21.28 23.38 -8.61
CA ASN A 74 -22.74 23.41 -8.54
C ASN A 74 -23.39 22.22 -9.25
N THR A 75 -22.80 21.75 -10.36
CA THR A 75 -23.27 20.58 -11.09
C THR A 75 -23.02 19.30 -10.31
N VAL A 76 -21.81 19.15 -9.77
CA VAL A 76 -21.41 18.00 -8.93
C VAL A 76 -22.35 17.87 -7.73
N MET A 77 -22.55 18.96 -6.97
CA MET A 77 -23.42 18.94 -5.80
C MET A 77 -24.87 18.64 -6.16
N ARG A 78 -25.39 19.20 -7.26
CA ARG A 78 -26.75 18.94 -7.72
C ARG A 78 -26.96 17.47 -8.09
N TYR A 79 -26.00 16.84 -8.77
CA TYR A 79 -26.11 15.42 -9.10
C TYR A 79 -26.02 14.55 -7.85
N TYR A 80 -25.05 14.79 -6.97
CA TYR A 80 -24.91 14.05 -5.72
C TYR A 80 -26.19 14.12 -4.87
N TRP A 81 -26.74 15.31 -4.63
CA TRP A 81 -27.93 15.47 -3.80
C TRP A 81 -29.19 14.87 -4.43
N ASN A 82 -29.37 15.00 -5.74
CA ASN A 82 -30.51 14.40 -6.42
C ASN A 82 -30.49 12.88 -6.35
N VAL A 83 -29.33 12.25 -6.56
CA VAL A 83 -29.19 10.78 -6.47
C VAL A 83 -29.32 10.30 -5.02
N LYS A 84 -28.72 11.03 -4.06
CA LYS A 84 -28.88 10.74 -2.63
C LYS A 84 -30.36 10.71 -2.22
N ASN A 85 -31.11 11.76 -2.58
CA ASN A 85 -32.51 11.85 -2.21
C ASN A 85 -33.35 10.80 -2.96
N TRP A 86 -33.08 10.57 -4.25
CA TRP A 86 -33.75 9.53 -5.03
C TRP A 86 -33.57 8.12 -4.42
N LEU A 87 -32.34 7.76 -4.02
CA LEU A 87 -32.09 6.47 -3.35
C LEU A 87 -32.75 6.39 -1.96
N LEU A 88 -32.78 7.49 -1.19
CA LEU A 88 -33.45 7.51 0.11
C LEU A 88 -34.98 7.53 0.02
N GLU A 89 -35.54 7.88 -1.14
CA GLU A 89 -36.96 7.72 -1.45
C GLU A 89 -37.30 6.26 -1.81
N ASP A 90 -36.44 5.58 -2.59
CA ASP A 90 -36.63 4.16 -2.96
C ASP A 90 -36.33 3.19 -1.79
N PHE A 91 -35.46 3.60 -0.86
CA PHE A 91 -35.06 2.83 0.33
C PHE A 91 -35.20 3.64 1.63
N PRO A 92 -36.44 4.00 2.03
CA PRO A 92 -36.68 4.87 3.19
C PRO A 92 -36.20 4.29 4.52
N GLN A 93 -36.08 2.96 4.62
CA GLN A 93 -35.58 2.25 5.80
C GLN A 93 -34.15 2.68 6.18
N HIS A 94 -33.33 3.12 5.23
CA HIS A 94 -31.94 3.51 5.50
C HIS A 94 -31.79 4.95 5.97
N ARG A 95 -32.81 5.80 5.77
CA ARG A 95 -32.71 7.27 5.90
C ARG A 95 -32.16 7.71 7.25
N HIS A 96 -32.78 7.27 8.33
CA HIS A 96 -32.39 7.63 9.68
C HIS A 96 -30.99 7.10 10.07
N ILE A 97 -30.53 6.02 9.44
CA ILE A 97 -29.23 5.38 9.74
C ILE A 97 -28.08 6.14 9.07
N VAL A 98 -28.26 6.57 7.82
CA VAL A 98 -27.15 7.03 6.99
C VAL A 98 -27.13 8.52 6.68
N GLU A 99 -28.24 9.25 6.90
CA GLU A 99 -28.40 10.63 6.43
C GLU A 99 -27.28 11.56 6.91
N GLN A 100 -26.92 11.50 8.20
CA GLN A 100 -25.81 12.31 8.73
C GLN A 100 -24.46 12.01 8.05
N ARG A 101 -24.18 10.73 7.76
CA ARG A 101 -22.95 10.30 7.07
C ARG A 101 -22.91 10.83 5.64
N LEU A 102 -24.03 10.72 4.92
CA LEU A 102 -24.18 11.23 3.56
C LEU A 102 -24.12 12.76 3.49
N LEU A 103 -24.60 13.46 4.52
CA LEU A 103 -24.45 14.91 4.65
C LEU A 103 -22.97 15.31 4.86
N LYS A 104 -22.25 14.59 5.73
CA LYS A 104 -20.81 14.80 5.94
C LYS A 104 -20.02 14.61 4.64
N MET A 105 -20.35 13.56 3.88
CA MET A 105 -19.75 13.27 2.58
C MET A 105 -19.99 14.39 1.56
N GLY A 106 -21.23 14.86 1.42
CA GLY A 106 -21.54 16.00 0.55
C GLY A 106 -20.74 17.26 0.89
N ARG A 107 -20.56 17.57 2.19
CA ARG A 107 -19.73 18.69 2.64
C ARG A 107 -18.23 18.52 2.35
N VAL A 108 -17.73 17.29 2.27
CA VAL A 108 -16.34 17.01 1.88
C VAL A 108 -16.16 17.17 0.37
N LEU A 109 -17.10 16.65 -0.41
CA LEU A 109 -17.12 16.83 -1.87
C LEU A 109 -17.14 18.31 -2.24
N GLU A 110 -18.01 19.08 -1.60
CA GLU A 110 -18.14 20.51 -1.84
C GLU A 110 -16.85 21.27 -1.51
N ARG A 111 -16.23 20.98 -0.35
CA ARG A 111 -14.95 21.57 0.05
C ARG A 111 -13.84 21.23 -0.94
N HIS A 112 -13.81 20.01 -1.46
CA HIS A 112 -12.84 19.64 -2.49
C HIS A 112 -13.05 20.47 -3.77
N CYS A 113 -14.29 20.53 -4.28
CA CYS A 113 -14.60 21.31 -5.47
C CYS A 113 -14.27 22.80 -5.29
N LEU A 114 -14.48 23.35 -4.10
CA LEU A 114 -14.10 24.72 -3.73
C LEU A 114 -12.58 24.93 -3.78
N LYS A 115 -11.82 24.08 -3.09
CA LYS A 115 -10.35 24.17 -3.06
C LYS A 115 -9.73 24.01 -4.44
N ARG A 116 -10.31 23.15 -5.29
CA ARG A 116 -9.91 22.97 -6.68
C ARG A 116 -10.12 24.25 -7.49
N GLN A 117 -11.22 24.96 -7.30
CA GLN A 117 -11.50 26.22 -8.00
C GLN A 117 -10.63 27.39 -7.51
N GLN A 118 -10.30 27.39 -6.21
CA GLN A 118 -9.53 28.47 -5.58
C GLN A 118 -8.00 28.24 -5.62
N GLY A 119 -7.52 27.13 -6.16
CA GLY A 119 -6.09 26.81 -6.24
C GLY A 119 -5.41 26.59 -4.87
N GLY A 120 -6.20 26.28 -3.82
CA GLY A 120 -5.73 26.32 -2.43
C GLY A 120 -4.51 25.44 -2.16
N MET A 121 -3.38 26.08 -1.88
CA MET A 121 -2.10 25.45 -1.55
C MET A 121 -2.14 24.96 -0.09
N VAL A 122 -2.55 23.71 0.10
CA VAL A 122 -2.28 22.99 1.36
C VAL A 122 -0.77 22.82 1.47
N THR A 123 -0.18 23.09 2.63
CA THR A 123 1.22 22.76 2.94
C THR A 123 1.40 21.25 2.77
N LYS A 124 1.98 20.83 1.64
CA LYS A 124 2.17 19.42 1.28
C LYS A 124 3.62 19.05 1.54
N ALA A 125 3.84 17.91 2.21
CA ALA A 125 5.17 17.30 2.26
C ALA A 125 5.72 17.12 0.83
N PRO A 126 7.04 17.26 0.61
CA PRO A 126 7.66 17.02 -0.70
C PRO A 126 7.32 15.61 -1.16
N ALA A 127 7.16 15.41 -2.47
CA ALA A 127 6.86 14.10 -3.01
C ALA A 127 8.16 13.30 -3.10
N CYS A 128 8.18 12.09 -2.53
CA CYS A 128 9.25 11.13 -2.79
C CYS A 128 9.04 10.61 -4.21
N ASN A 129 9.94 10.90 -5.15
CA ASN A 129 9.85 10.34 -6.49
C ASN A 129 10.56 8.96 -6.56
N LYS A 130 10.41 8.25 -7.68
CA LYS A 130 11.03 6.92 -7.85
C LYS A 130 12.56 6.97 -7.77
N ALA A 131 13.19 8.05 -8.22
CA ALA A 131 14.63 8.25 -8.10
C ALA A 131 15.05 8.49 -6.65
N ASP A 132 14.29 9.28 -5.87
CA ASP A 132 14.50 9.42 -4.42
C ASP A 132 14.45 8.05 -3.74
N LEU A 133 13.41 7.24 -4.03
CA LEU A 133 13.28 5.89 -3.49
C LEU A 133 14.49 5.03 -3.83
N ARG A 134 14.93 5.05 -5.09
CA ARG A 134 16.10 4.30 -5.54
C ARG A 134 17.35 4.74 -4.80
N SER A 135 17.66 6.04 -4.72
CA SER A 135 18.84 6.53 -4.00
C SER A 135 18.79 6.19 -2.51
N LEU A 136 17.62 6.31 -1.86
CA LEU A 136 17.45 5.94 -0.45
C LEU A 136 17.77 4.46 -0.19
N ILE A 137 17.26 3.55 -1.03
CA ILE A 137 17.52 2.12 -0.88
C ILE A 137 18.96 1.76 -1.30
N ASP A 138 19.48 2.38 -2.36
CA ASP A 138 20.86 2.20 -2.82
C ASP A 138 21.86 2.53 -1.72
N GLY A 139 21.66 3.67 -1.03
CA GLY A 139 22.48 4.05 0.11
C GLY A 139 22.38 3.10 1.30
N LEU A 140 21.20 2.52 1.55
CA LEU A 140 21.04 1.49 2.60
C LEU A 140 21.82 0.21 2.25
N TYR A 141 21.82 -0.22 0.99
CA TYR A 141 22.58 -1.39 0.56
C TYR A 141 24.09 -1.13 0.50
N PHE A 142 24.49 0.06 0.07
CA PHE A 142 25.89 0.44 -0.06
C PHE A 142 26.59 0.49 1.30
N ASP A 143 25.96 1.14 2.30
CA ASP A 143 26.50 1.28 3.66
C ASP A 143 26.07 0.13 4.60
N ALA A 144 25.52 -0.96 4.05
CA ALA A 144 25.03 -2.07 4.85
C ALA A 144 26.17 -2.68 5.69
N SER A 145 26.06 -2.54 7.00
CA SER A 145 26.99 -3.15 7.97
C SER A 145 26.31 -4.19 8.85
N SER A 146 24.97 -4.22 8.85
CA SER A 146 24.18 -5.15 9.63
C SER A 146 22.97 -5.67 8.85
N THR A 147 22.20 -6.57 9.46
CA THR A 147 20.94 -7.08 8.91
C THR A 147 19.85 -5.98 8.85
N LYS A 148 19.98 -4.94 9.68
CA LYS A 148 18.99 -3.87 9.84
C LYS A 148 18.79 -3.07 8.56
N GLU A 149 19.87 -2.74 7.84
CA GLU A 149 19.77 -1.96 6.60
C GLU A 149 18.91 -2.66 5.54
N TYR A 150 18.95 -3.99 5.49
CA TYR A 150 18.11 -4.79 4.59
C TYR A 150 16.63 -4.79 5.02
N GLN A 151 16.36 -4.80 6.33
CA GLN A 151 14.99 -4.62 6.85
C GLN A 151 14.45 -3.22 6.52
N ASP A 152 15.27 -2.18 6.66
CA ASP A 152 14.91 -0.79 6.35
C ASP A 152 14.66 -0.60 4.86
N ALA A 153 15.49 -1.20 4.00
CA ALA A 153 15.31 -1.18 2.55
C ALA A 153 13.99 -1.84 2.13
N ALA A 154 13.68 -3.02 2.69
CA ALA A 154 12.41 -3.69 2.46
C ALA A 154 11.22 -2.87 2.99
N LEU A 155 11.35 -2.22 4.15
CA LEU A 155 10.34 -1.31 4.67
C LEU A 155 10.06 -0.15 3.70
N LEU A 156 11.09 0.53 3.21
CA LEU A 156 10.93 1.65 2.25
C LEU A 156 10.32 1.17 0.93
N SER A 157 10.75 0.01 0.44
CA SER A 157 10.20 -0.61 -0.77
C SER A 157 8.71 -0.91 -0.60
N ILE A 158 8.31 -1.66 0.44
CA ILE A 158 6.90 -2.00 0.68
C ILE A 158 6.07 -0.73 0.96
N MET A 159 6.64 0.28 1.63
CA MET A 159 5.98 1.57 1.81
C MET A 159 5.62 2.25 0.48
N TRP A 160 6.45 2.14 -0.55
CA TRP A 160 6.13 2.65 -1.89
C TRP A 160 4.87 1.96 -2.44
N TYR A 161 4.84 0.63 -2.41
CA TYR A 161 3.72 -0.16 -2.92
C TYR A 161 2.44 -0.02 -2.09
N ALA A 162 2.57 0.23 -0.79
CA ALA A 162 1.46 0.52 0.10
C ALA A 162 1.05 2.00 0.11
N LEU A 163 1.60 2.85 -0.78
CA LEU A 163 1.32 4.29 -0.86
C LEU A 163 1.50 4.99 0.50
N GLY A 164 2.62 4.69 1.18
CA GLY A 164 3.08 5.23 2.46
C GLY A 164 2.20 4.88 3.67
N ARG A 165 1.47 3.76 3.62
CA ARG A 165 0.69 3.19 4.74
C ARG A 165 1.57 2.47 5.77
N ALA A 166 2.52 3.18 6.37
CA ALA A 166 3.46 2.60 7.34
C ALA A 166 2.80 1.89 8.54
N SER A 167 1.61 2.35 9.00
CA SER A 167 0.87 1.70 10.09
C SER A 167 0.48 0.26 9.79
N ASP A 168 0.17 -0.04 8.54
CA ASP A 168 -0.28 -1.36 8.11
C ASP A 168 0.91 -2.34 8.01
N LEU A 169 2.15 -1.81 7.97
CA LEU A 169 3.38 -2.58 7.83
C LEU A 169 4.02 -2.97 9.17
N ALA A 170 3.53 -2.43 10.30
CA ALA A 170 4.17 -2.63 11.59
C ALA A 170 4.13 -4.08 12.09
N PHE A 171 3.22 -4.91 11.56
CA PHE A 171 2.99 -6.28 12.03
C PHE A 171 2.79 -7.28 10.89
N ILE A 172 3.43 -7.06 9.73
CA ILE A 172 3.32 -8.02 8.63
C ILE A 172 4.04 -9.33 8.99
N GLN A 173 3.30 -10.42 8.97
CA GLN A 173 3.77 -11.76 9.31
C GLN A 173 4.07 -12.56 8.05
N LYS A 174 4.95 -13.56 8.15
CA LYS A 174 5.33 -14.42 7.03
C LYS A 174 4.12 -15.11 6.39
N ARG A 175 3.16 -15.56 7.21
CA ARG A 175 1.86 -16.11 6.76
C ARG A 175 0.99 -15.15 5.95
N ASN A 176 1.30 -13.85 5.93
CA ASN A 176 0.60 -12.89 5.10
C ASN A 176 1.10 -12.86 3.65
N LEU A 177 2.24 -13.50 3.36
CA LEU A 177 2.72 -13.67 2.00
C LEU A 177 2.07 -14.90 1.38
N SER A 178 1.59 -14.76 0.16
CA SER A 178 1.02 -15.87 -0.62
C SER A 178 1.27 -15.67 -2.11
N VAL A 179 1.26 -16.75 -2.87
CA VAL A 179 1.32 -16.73 -4.34
C VAL A 179 -0.06 -17.01 -4.88
N GLY A 180 -0.59 -16.12 -5.72
CA GLY A 180 -1.85 -16.35 -6.42
C GLY A 180 -1.65 -16.78 -7.87
N SER A 181 -2.75 -16.83 -8.63
CA SER A 181 -2.71 -17.20 -10.05
C SER A 181 -1.81 -16.28 -10.86
N GLY A 182 -0.98 -16.88 -11.74
CA GLY A 182 0.00 -16.18 -12.56
C GLY A 182 1.31 -15.81 -11.82
N ASN A 183 1.67 -16.55 -10.77
CA ASN A 183 2.86 -16.33 -9.94
C ASN A 183 2.96 -14.92 -9.34
N VAL A 184 1.82 -14.25 -9.11
CA VAL A 184 1.81 -12.92 -8.49
C VAL A 184 1.94 -13.07 -6.98
N LEU A 185 2.91 -12.35 -6.39
CA LEU A 185 3.10 -12.30 -4.95
C LEU A 185 2.06 -11.36 -4.33
N PHE A 186 1.33 -11.84 -3.33
CA PHE A 186 0.37 -11.09 -2.54
C PHE A 186 0.87 -10.91 -1.11
N LEU A 187 0.73 -9.70 -0.59
CA LEU A 187 0.92 -9.38 0.82
C LEU A 187 -0.42 -8.98 1.43
N ARG A 188 -0.95 -9.83 2.31
CA ARG A 188 -2.18 -9.55 3.07
C ARG A 188 -1.90 -8.60 4.21
N LEU A 189 -2.53 -7.43 4.21
CA LEU A 189 -2.40 -6.41 5.24
C LEU A 189 -3.68 -6.35 6.07
N ILE A 190 -3.53 -6.25 7.40
CA ILE A 190 -4.64 -5.87 8.28
C ILE A 190 -4.58 -4.37 8.49
N ARG A 191 -5.69 -3.69 8.19
CA ARG A 191 -5.77 -2.24 8.28
C ARG A 191 -5.79 -1.77 9.72
N ALA A 192 -4.79 -1.00 10.14
CA ALA A 192 -4.73 -0.49 11.51
C ALA A 192 -5.91 0.40 11.91
N LYS A 193 -6.60 1.02 10.94
CA LYS A 193 -7.72 1.96 11.19
C LYS A 193 -9.10 1.34 11.07
N THR A 194 -9.28 0.33 10.22
CA THR A 194 -10.59 -0.26 9.92
C THR A 194 -10.67 -1.72 10.37
N SER A 195 -9.54 -2.33 10.73
CA SER A 195 -9.39 -3.76 11.00
C SER A 195 -9.86 -4.66 9.85
N GLU A 196 -10.00 -4.10 8.65
CA GLU A 196 -10.33 -4.85 7.43
C GLU A 196 -9.06 -5.49 6.85
N GLU A 197 -9.20 -6.66 6.22
CA GLU A 197 -8.12 -7.28 5.45
C GLU A 197 -8.05 -6.69 4.05
N GLN A 198 -6.84 -6.47 3.55
CA GLN A 198 -6.58 -6.00 2.20
C GLN A 198 -5.36 -6.71 1.62
N ASP A 199 -5.51 -7.35 0.47
CA ASP A 199 -4.39 -7.93 -0.26
C ASP A 199 -3.70 -6.87 -1.13
N LEU A 200 -2.37 -6.89 -1.12
CA LEU A 200 -1.51 -6.04 -1.93
C LEU A 200 -0.76 -6.90 -2.95
N SER A 201 -1.04 -6.72 -4.24
CA SER A 201 -0.26 -7.35 -5.31
C SER A 201 1.12 -6.69 -5.38
N LEU A 202 2.17 -7.49 -5.57
CA LEU A 202 3.55 -7.07 -5.76
C LEU A 202 4.11 -7.70 -7.05
N PHE A 203 4.72 -6.86 -7.89
CA PHE A 203 5.35 -7.27 -9.15
C PHE A 203 6.84 -6.93 -9.14
N PRO A 204 7.69 -7.70 -9.86
CA PRO A 204 9.09 -7.34 -10.04
C PRO A 204 9.19 -5.96 -10.68
N ASP A 205 10.14 -5.17 -10.21
CA ASP A 205 10.40 -3.84 -10.76
C ASP A 205 11.11 -3.97 -12.12
N LYS A 206 10.58 -3.28 -13.14
CA LYS A 206 11.06 -3.36 -14.51
C LYS A 206 12.43 -2.70 -14.70
N SER A 207 12.68 -1.61 -13.97
CA SER A 207 13.79 -0.71 -14.25
C SER A 207 14.98 -0.94 -13.32
N SER A 208 14.73 -1.55 -12.15
CA SER A 208 15.70 -1.48 -11.05
C SER A 208 15.49 -2.57 -10.00
N PHE A 209 16.48 -3.45 -9.83
CA PHE A 209 16.47 -4.43 -8.73
C PHE A 209 16.43 -3.78 -7.34
N ILE A 210 16.99 -2.57 -7.21
CA ILE A 210 17.06 -1.81 -5.94
C ILE A 210 15.66 -1.50 -5.41
N THR A 211 14.73 -1.15 -6.31
CA THR A 211 13.35 -0.78 -5.97
C THR A 211 12.37 -1.94 -6.14
N CYS A 212 12.88 -3.14 -6.45
CA CYS A 212 12.10 -4.36 -6.61
C CYS A 212 11.59 -4.85 -5.26
N PRO A 213 10.26 -4.97 -5.05
CA PRO A 213 9.70 -5.37 -3.76
C PRO A 213 10.00 -6.83 -3.45
N LEU A 214 9.98 -7.70 -4.45
CA LEU A 214 10.33 -9.11 -4.29
C LEU A 214 11.77 -9.27 -3.84
N HIS A 215 12.70 -8.58 -4.51
CA HIS A 215 14.11 -8.64 -4.19
C HIS A 215 14.41 -8.07 -2.79
N ALA A 216 13.79 -6.93 -2.43
CA ALA A 216 13.96 -6.33 -1.12
C ALA A 216 13.42 -7.21 0.01
N ILE A 217 12.22 -7.80 -0.14
CA ILE A 217 11.65 -8.76 0.82
C ILE A 217 12.56 -9.99 0.95
N ALA A 218 13.02 -10.53 -0.19
CA ALA A 218 13.87 -11.70 -0.20
C ALA A 218 15.22 -11.42 0.50
N MET A 219 15.84 -10.27 0.28
CA MET A 219 17.07 -9.87 0.97
C MET A 219 16.83 -9.68 2.47
N ALA A 220 15.71 -9.06 2.87
CA ALA A 220 15.36 -8.92 4.28
C ALA A 220 15.22 -10.28 4.97
N LEU A 221 14.48 -11.23 4.37
CA LEU A 221 14.33 -12.59 4.90
C LEU A 221 15.65 -13.36 4.92
N ALA A 222 16.44 -13.25 3.85
CA ALA A 222 17.77 -13.86 3.78
C ALA A 222 18.68 -13.32 4.89
N MET A 223 18.52 -12.08 5.33
CA MET A 223 19.37 -11.49 6.35
C MET A 223 18.84 -11.68 7.78
N GLN A 224 17.68 -12.31 8.00
CA GLN A 224 17.23 -12.67 9.34
C GLN A 224 18.16 -13.72 9.97
N THR A 225 18.68 -13.42 11.16
CA THR A 225 19.62 -14.29 11.90
C THR A 225 18.94 -15.21 12.90
N SER A 226 17.68 -14.93 13.25
CA SER A 226 16.86 -15.70 14.18
C SER A 226 15.48 -16.00 13.57
N PRO A 227 14.84 -17.12 13.96
CA PRO A 227 13.44 -17.36 13.61
C PRO A 227 12.51 -16.31 14.20
N VAL A 228 11.85 -15.54 13.33
CA VAL A 228 10.85 -14.54 13.70
C VAL A 228 9.58 -14.72 12.87
N SER A 229 8.41 -14.39 13.41
CA SER A 229 7.14 -14.52 12.66
C SER A 229 6.91 -13.38 11.68
N SER A 230 7.61 -12.25 11.84
CA SER A 230 7.46 -11.08 10.98
C SER A 230 8.25 -11.20 9.67
N VAL A 231 7.71 -10.62 8.60
CA VAL A 231 8.46 -10.43 7.34
C VAL A 231 9.58 -9.41 7.55
N LEU A 232 9.29 -8.35 8.29
CA LEU A 232 10.26 -7.33 8.68
C LEU A 232 10.59 -7.48 10.14
N ASP A 233 11.86 -7.74 10.43
CA ASP A 233 12.35 -7.76 11.80
C ASP A 233 12.62 -6.32 12.28
N LEU A 234 11.56 -5.70 12.78
CA LEU A 234 11.60 -4.34 13.33
C LEU A 234 11.74 -4.37 14.86
N GLU A 235 12.49 -5.33 15.42
CA GLU A 235 12.75 -5.52 16.86
C GLU A 235 13.10 -4.22 17.61
N HIS A 236 13.77 -3.27 16.95
CA HIS A 236 14.11 -1.95 17.48
C HIS A 236 12.89 -1.06 17.81
N LEU A 237 11.70 -1.38 17.32
CA LEU A 237 10.47 -0.71 17.71
C LEU A 237 10.13 -1.02 19.18
N SER A 238 10.44 -2.23 19.65
CA SER A 238 10.24 -2.67 21.04
C SER A 238 11.25 -2.04 22.01
N GLY A 239 12.45 -1.68 21.52
CA GLY A 239 13.53 -1.06 22.29
C GLY A 239 13.37 0.45 22.53
N LEU A 240 12.34 1.10 21.97
CA LEU A 240 12.11 2.55 22.13
C LEU A 240 11.69 3.00 23.54
N ASN A 241 11.66 2.08 24.51
CA ASN A 241 11.32 2.35 25.91
C ASN A 241 12.50 2.22 26.88
N VAL A 242 13.75 2.16 26.41
CA VAL A 242 14.91 2.09 27.32
C VAL A 242 15.95 3.14 26.94
N GLY A 243 16.08 4.15 27.80
CA GLY A 243 17.35 4.82 28.06
C GLY A 243 17.56 6.17 27.38
N ASP A 244 16.97 7.21 27.96
CA ASP A 244 17.81 8.27 28.52
C ASP A 244 17.16 8.77 29.83
N GLU A 245 17.21 7.94 30.88
CA GLU A 245 17.10 8.38 32.28
C GLU A 245 17.41 7.23 33.26
N ALA A 246 18.16 7.54 34.32
CA ALA A 246 18.72 6.66 35.36
C ALA A 246 17.69 6.31 36.48
N PRO A 247 18.00 5.44 37.47
CA PRO A 247 16.99 4.58 38.13
C PRO A 247 16.24 5.15 39.36
N ALA A 248 14.91 4.93 39.34
CA ALA A 248 13.92 4.49 40.36
C ALA A 248 13.83 5.04 41.80
N THR A 249 12.59 5.29 42.27
CA THR A 249 12.02 4.96 43.61
C THR A 249 10.47 5.17 43.65
N GLU A 250 9.80 4.81 44.75
CA GLU A 250 8.52 4.08 44.89
C GLU A 250 7.19 4.86 45.15
N ALA A 251 6.05 4.11 45.06
CA ALA A 251 4.77 4.15 45.82
C ALA A 251 3.63 5.19 45.57
N THR A 252 2.44 4.65 45.28
CA THR A 252 1.06 5.19 45.03
C THR A 252 0.30 5.82 46.22
N PRO A 253 -0.79 6.62 46.01
CA PRO A 253 -2.15 6.12 46.35
C PRO A 253 -3.32 6.57 45.43
N LEU A 254 -4.52 6.12 45.80
CA LEU A 254 -5.65 5.64 44.99
C LEU A 254 -6.84 6.61 44.81
N THR A 255 -6.67 7.94 44.89
CA THR A 255 -7.82 8.87 44.96
C THR A 255 -8.24 9.53 43.64
N GLY A 256 -7.49 9.36 42.54
CA GLY A 256 -7.82 9.93 41.23
C GLY A 256 -8.68 9.03 40.32
N ALA A 257 -9.14 7.87 40.82
CA ALA A 257 -9.70 6.80 40.00
C ALA A 257 -11.14 7.03 39.49
N LEU A 258 -11.79 8.17 39.74
CA LEU A 258 -13.22 8.37 39.38
C LEU A 258 -13.53 9.81 38.94
N GLY A 259 -13.72 10.01 37.63
CA GLY A 259 -14.23 11.25 37.02
C GLY A 259 -14.21 11.19 35.47
N TYR A 260 -15.39 11.25 34.84
CA TYR A 260 -15.68 10.92 33.44
C TYR A 260 -15.20 11.90 32.34
N CYS A 261 -15.04 11.35 31.12
CA CYS A 261 -15.09 11.86 29.73
C CYS A 261 -15.26 13.37 29.41
N SER A 262 -14.46 13.92 28.46
CA SER A 262 -14.81 14.30 27.06
C SER A 262 -13.90 15.42 26.46
N ASP A 263 -13.57 15.27 25.16
CA ASP A 263 -13.28 16.22 24.04
C ASP A 263 -12.19 17.35 24.03
N ASP A 264 -11.35 17.26 22.99
CA ASP A 264 -10.61 18.23 22.10
C ASP A 264 -9.97 19.60 22.55
N ASP A 265 -8.83 19.89 21.88
CA ASP A 265 -8.09 21.16 21.61
C ASP A 265 -6.94 21.67 22.55
N GLU A 266 -5.78 22.03 21.95
CA GLU A 266 -4.45 22.52 22.46
C GLU A 266 -4.44 23.99 23.02
N PRO A 267 -3.34 24.63 23.58
CA PRO A 267 -1.90 24.25 23.76
C PRO A 267 -1.19 24.59 25.13
N ALA A 268 0.03 24.07 25.29
CA ALA A 268 1.21 24.38 26.16
C ALA A 268 1.13 25.23 27.47
N ASN A 269 1.52 24.62 28.62
CA ASN A 269 2.64 25.07 29.50
C ASN A 269 3.01 24.03 30.59
N ALA A 270 4.26 24.09 31.07
CA ALA A 270 4.98 23.22 32.04
C ALA A 270 4.19 22.85 33.33
N THR A 271 4.45 21.76 34.08
CA THR A 271 5.73 21.24 34.61
C THR A 271 5.52 19.80 35.15
N SER A 272 6.59 19.02 35.15
CA SER A 272 6.72 17.61 35.53
C SER A 272 6.45 17.29 37.00
N GLU A 273 5.88 16.10 37.29
CA GLU A 273 6.47 15.16 38.26
C GLU A 273 5.87 13.75 38.18
N ALA A 274 6.71 12.76 38.48
CA ALA A 274 6.68 11.40 37.95
C ALA A 274 6.16 10.35 38.95
N THR A 275 5.52 9.28 38.44
CA THR A 275 5.63 7.93 39.02
C THR A 275 5.31 6.86 37.98
N SER A 276 6.15 5.82 37.85
CA SER A 276 5.97 4.65 36.96
C SER A 276 6.28 3.36 37.75
N PRO A 277 6.03 2.13 37.24
CA PRO A 277 5.26 1.72 36.06
C PRO A 277 4.32 0.51 36.34
N ARG A 278 3.05 0.57 35.93
CA ARG A 278 2.33 -0.62 35.48
C ARG A 278 2.37 -0.63 33.96
N ARG A 279 3.02 -1.64 33.36
CA ARG A 279 3.17 -1.83 31.91
C ARG A 279 1.81 -1.74 31.21
N LYS A 280 1.45 -0.55 30.77
CA LYS A 280 0.46 -0.28 29.73
C LYS A 280 1.22 -0.32 28.42
N PHE A 281 0.86 -1.21 27.49
CA PHE A 281 1.37 -1.19 26.12
C PHE A 281 0.98 0.15 25.48
N THR A 282 1.92 1.08 25.42
CA THR A 282 1.79 2.30 24.62
C THR A 282 1.95 1.93 23.12
N PRO A 283 1.13 2.46 22.20
CA PRO A 283 1.20 2.08 20.80
C PRO A 283 2.52 2.54 20.17
N LEU A 284 3.29 1.59 19.65
CA LEU A 284 4.54 1.81 18.94
C LEU A 284 4.31 2.78 17.75
N LYS A 285 5.01 3.92 17.73
CA LYS A 285 4.89 4.91 16.63
C LYS A 285 5.80 4.52 15.46
N ILE A 286 5.39 3.54 14.64
CA ILE A 286 6.04 3.17 13.36
C ILE A 286 6.34 4.37 12.45
N GLN A 287 5.53 5.43 12.52
CA GLN A 287 5.77 6.70 11.81
C GLN A 287 7.08 7.37 12.24
N GLY A 288 7.40 7.35 13.54
CA GLY A 288 8.66 7.87 14.07
C GLY A 288 9.85 7.06 13.60
N TYR A 289 9.71 5.72 13.54
CA TYR A 289 10.73 4.84 12.99
C TYR A 289 11.02 5.12 11.53
N VAL A 290 9.99 5.17 10.70
CA VAL A 290 10.10 5.51 9.28
C VAL A 290 10.80 6.85 9.08
N ASN A 291 10.40 7.89 9.81
CA ASN A 291 11.05 9.19 9.68
C ASN A 291 12.53 9.18 10.09
N ARG A 292 12.93 8.34 11.06
CA ARG A 292 14.35 8.12 11.39
C ARG A 292 15.10 7.38 10.29
N VAL A 293 14.50 6.33 9.72
CA VAL A 293 15.08 5.61 8.56
C VAL A 293 15.30 6.58 7.40
N LEU A 294 14.31 7.41 7.09
CA LEU A 294 14.42 8.43 6.05
C LEU A 294 15.51 9.44 6.35
N LYS A 295 15.58 9.97 7.58
CA LYS A 295 16.64 10.89 7.97
C LYS A 295 18.03 10.26 7.81
N ALA A 296 18.21 9.02 8.25
CA ALA A 296 19.48 8.31 8.15
C ALA A 296 19.86 8.00 6.69
N ALA A 297 18.93 7.49 5.90
CA ALA A 297 19.15 7.17 4.49
C ALA A 297 19.40 8.44 3.66
N SER A 298 18.66 9.52 3.88
CA SER A 298 18.90 10.81 3.22
C SER A 298 20.26 11.40 3.58
N ALA A 299 20.71 11.27 4.84
CA ALA A 299 22.03 11.76 5.25
C ALA A 299 23.17 11.01 4.55
N ARG A 300 23.03 9.70 4.34
CA ARG A 300 23.98 8.86 3.59
C ARG A 300 23.99 9.17 2.08
N GLN A 301 22.99 9.90 1.59
CA GLN A 301 22.76 10.18 0.17
C GLN A 301 22.69 11.69 -0.09
N ALA A 302 23.40 12.49 0.72
CA ALA A 302 23.40 13.95 0.63
C ALA A 302 23.82 14.44 -0.77
N ASP A 303 24.78 13.77 -1.39
CA ASP A 303 25.29 14.12 -2.73
C ASP A 303 24.45 13.52 -3.88
N ALA A 304 23.54 12.60 -3.58
CA ALA A 304 22.71 11.93 -4.59
C ALA A 304 21.47 12.73 -5.00
N GLY A 305 21.34 13.98 -4.55
CA GLY A 305 20.25 14.88 -4.91
C GLY A 305 18.88 14.44 -4.38
N VAL A 306 18.83 13.65 -3.30
CA VAL A 306 17.57 13.22 -2.67
C VAL A 306 16.80 14.44 -2.18
N SER A 307 15.50 14.48 -2.49
CA SER A 307 14.60 15.54 -2.04
C SER A 307 14.72 15.78 -0.53
N THR A 308 14.83 17.03 -0.10
CA THR A 308 14.95 17.37 1.32
C THR A 308 13.61 17.30 2.05
N GLY A 309 13.61 17.03 3.35
CA GLY A 309 12.39 17.02 4.17
C GLY A 309 11.43 15.86 3.89
N LEU A 310 11.93 14.73 3.39
CA LEU A 310 11.13 13.53 3.20
C LEU A 310 10.59 13.00 4.53
N SER A 311 9.34 12.57 4.50
CA SER A 311 8.64 11.94 5.61
C SER A 311 7.82 10.76 5.11
N SER A 312 7.21 10.00 6.02
CA SER A 312 6.25 8.97 5.63
C SER A 312 5.11 9.49 4.73
N HIS A 313 4.72 10.76 4.88
CA HIS A 313 3.74 11.41 4.01
C HIS A 313 4.26 11.68 2.59
N SER A 314 5.57 11.81 2.42
CA SER A 314 6.22 11.99 1.12
C SER A 314 6.06 10.76 0.23
N PHE A 315 6.11 9.56 0.80
CA PHE A 315 5.87 8.30 0.09
C PHE A 315 4.42 8.18 -0.38
N ARG A 316 3.47 8.63 0.45
CA ARG A 316 2.05 8.67 0.06
C ARG A 316 1.83 9.54 -1.15
N ARG A 317 2.39 10.76 -1.12
CA ARG A 317 2.28 11.72 -2.22
C ARG A 317 3.00 11.20 -3.46
N GLY A 318 4.22 10.70 -3.26
CA GLY A 318 5.12 10.18 -4.26
C GLY A 318 4.54 9.06 -5.11
N GLY A 319 4.24 7.91 -4.48
CA GLY A 319 3.68 6.76 -5.18
C GLY A 319 2.36 7.08 -5.87
N ALA A 320 1.52 7.94 -5.25
CA ALA A 320 0.25 8.35 -5.85
C ALA A 320 0.44 9.26 -7.08
N GLN A 321 1.40 10.20 -7.03
CA GLN A 321 1.75 11.02 -8.19
C GLN A 321 2.37 10.19 -9.31
N HIS A 322 3.23 9.23 -8.97
CA HIS A 322 3.84 8.30 -9.93
C HIS A 322 2.78 7.48 -10.66
N ALA A 323 1.88 6.83 -9.91
CA ALA A 323 0.78 6.08 -10.50
C ALA A 323 -0.15 7.00 -11.34
N ASN A 324 -0.48 8.20 -10.85
CA ASN A 324 -1.38 9.11 -11.54
C ASN A 324 -0.76 9.77 -12.80
N ALA A 325 0.54 9.58 -13.04
CA ALA A 325 1.19 10.02 -14.27
C ALA A 325 0.83 9.10 -15.45
N ASP A 326 0.43 7.85 -15.20
CA ASP A 326 -0.04 6.93 -16.23
C ASP A 326 -1.51 7.24 -16.60
N ALA A 327 -1.74 7.67 -17.84
CA ALA A 327 -3.05 8.05 -18.35
C ALA A 327 -4.05 6.88 -18.42
N SER A 328 -3.58 5.64 -18.38
CA SER A 328 -4.42 4.43 -18.39
C SER A 328 -5.00 4.09 -17.01
N LEU A 329 -4.48 4.69 -15.94
CA LEU A 329 -5.00 4.50 -14.59
C LEU A 329 -6.11 5.50 -14.28
N SER A 330 -7.26 4.99 -13.83
CA SER A 330 -8.27 5.84 -13.20
C SER A 330 -7.72 6.35 -11.86
N PRO A 331 -7.86 7.65 -11.55
CA PRO A 331 -7.53 8.18 -10.22
C PRO A 331 -8.22 7.37 -9.10
N GLN A 332 -9.44 6.89 -9.36
CA GLN A 332 -10.21 6.02 -8.46
C GLN A 332 -9.38 4.84 -7.95
N TRP A 333 -8.70 4.12 -8.83
CA TRP A 333 -7.92 2.91 -8.50
C TRP A 333 -6.74 3.22 -7.56
N ILE A 334 -6.11 4.38 -7.74
CA ILE A 334 -5.02 4.85 -6.88
C ILE A 334 -5.58 5.19 -5.50
N PHE A 335 -6.74 5.85 -5.45
CA PHE A 335 -7.36 6.14 -4.17
C PHE A 335 -7.80 4.89 -3.42
N ASP A 336 -8.28 3.87 -4.14
CA ASP A 336 -8.66 2.58 -3.57
C ASP A 336 -7.46 1.83 -2.97
N ARG A 337 -6.33 1.75 -3.70
CA ARG A 337 -5.08 1.14 -3.19
C ARG A 337 -4.51 1.89 -1.98
N GLY A 338 -4.66 3.21 -1.93
CA GLY A 338 -4.27 4.06 -0.80
C GLY A 338 -5.28 4.08 0.35
N SER A 339 -6.49 3.58 0.06
CA SER A 339 -7.72 3.52 0.87
C SER A 339 -8.01 4.78 1.66
N TRP A 340 -8.40 5.80 0.91
CA TRP A 340 -8.70 7.14 1.37
C TRP A 340 -10.25 7.35 1.45
N ASN A 341 -10.89 7.54 2.63
CA ASN A 341 -12.32 7.93 3.02
C ASN A 341 -13.21 8.82 2.11
N MET A 342 -14.21 9.52 2.65
CA MET A 342 -14.82 10.83 2.32
C MET A 342 -15.25 11.41 3.66
N THR A 343 -15.85 10.57 4.50
CA THR A 343 -16.26 10.89 5.87
C THR A 343 -15.10 11.18 6.85
N ALA A 344 -13.83 11.01 6.46
CA ALA A 344 -12.63 11.33 7.26
C ALA A 344 -11.91 12.66 6.86
N THR A 345 -12.48 13.46 5.95
CA THR A 345 -12.02 14.81 5.50
C THR A 345 -10.76 14.87 4.61
N ASN A 346 -10.84 15.57 3.47
CA ASN A 346 -9.79 16.08 2.52
C ASN A 346 -8.70 15.12 1.99
N LYS A 347 -8.37 14.03 2.69
CA LYS A 347 -7.41 12.98 2.30
C LYS A 347 -8.13 11.68 1.94
N ALA A 348 -9.37 11.83 1.52
CA ALA A 348 -10.44 10.89 1.73
C ALA A 348 -11.27 10.96 0.45
N PHE A 349 -10.94 10.13 -0.53
CA PHE A 349 -11.76 9.98 -1.70
C PHE A 349 -11.78 8.50 -2.13
N ALA A 350 -12.70 7.70 -1.56
CA ALA A 350 -13.07 6.30 -1.84
C ALA A 350 -12.88 5.25 -0.72
N TYR A 351 -14.00 4.61 -0.33
CA TYR A 351 -13.99 3.21 0.09
C TYR A 351 -15.00 2.34 -0.69
N VAL A 352 -14.41 1.26 -1.19
CA VAL A 352 -14.89 -0.14 -1.29
C VAL A 352 -15.33 -0.57 -2.67
N PHE A 353 -14.40 -1.06 -3.47
CA PHE A 353 -14.01 -2.47 -3.67
C PHE A 353 -12.81 -2.38 -4.62
N THR A 354 -11.65 -2.87 -4.20
CA THR A 354 -10.60 -3.24 -5.15
C THR A 354 -11.06 -4.55 -5.77
N THR A 355 -11.34 -4.61 -7.07
CA THR A 355 -11.11 -5.90 -7.72
C THR A 355 -9.59 -6.11 -7.75
N THR A 356 -9.18 -7.37 -7.72
CA THR A 356 -7.77 -7.73 -7.86
C THR A 356 -7.15 -7.14 -9.13
N ASN A 357 -7.97 -6.83 -10.14
CA ASN A 357 -7.52 -6.25 -11.39
C ASN A 357 -7.03 -4.80 -11.23
N GLU A 358 -7.79 -3.92 -10.56
CA GLU A 358 -7.36 -2.53 -10.36
C GLU A 358 -6.08 -2.45 -9.52
N ASP A 359 -6.01 -3.26 -8.47
CA ASP A 359 -4.82 -3.32 -7.61
C ASP A 359 -3.59 -3.76 -8.42
N ARG A 360 -3.74 -4.79 -9.25
CA ARG A 360 -2.68 -5.27 -10.14
C ARG A 360 -2.21 -4.16 -11.10
N LYS A 361 -3.12 -3.43 -11.72
CA LYS A 361 -2.79 -2.31 -12.63
C LYS A 361 -1.99 -1.22 -11.94
N VAL A 362 -2.40 -0.79 -10.75
CA VAL A 362 -1.66 0.21 -9.98
C VAL A 362 -0.29 -0.33 -9.55
N SER A 363 -0.21 -1.58 -9.11
CA SER A 363 1.07 -2.18 -8.74
C SER A 363 2.06 -2.26 -9.90
N LYS A 364 1.59 -2.60 -11.11
CA LYS A 364 2.41 -2.66 -12.33
C LYS A 364 3.06 -1.30 -12.60
N VAL A 365 2.28 -0.22 -12.55
CA VAL A 365 2.79 1.16 -12.76
C VAL A 365 3.78 1.58 -11.67
N LEU A 366 3.53 1.20 -10.41
CA LEU A 366 4.51 1.45 -9.32
C LEU A 366 5.83 0.69 -9.51
N SER A 367 5.81 -0.42 -10.25
CA SER A 367 6.95 -1.24 -10.67
C SER A 367 7.50 -0.86 -12.06
N ASP A 368 7.13 0.31 -12.60
CA ASP A 368 7.54 0.86 -13.92
C ASP A 368 7.08 0.07 -15.15
N TRP A 369 6.05 -0.76 -15.01
CA TRP A 369 5.33 -1.39 -16.12
C TRP A 369 4.15 -0.52 -16.57
N LYS A 370 3.69 -0.69 -17.81
CA LYS A 370 2.38 -0.12 -18.19
C LYS A 370 1.28 -0.90 -17.48
N SER A 371 0.13 -0.26 -17.24
CA SER A 371 -0.98 -0.90 -16.51
C SER A 371 -1.48 -2.22 -17.16
N ASN A 372 -1.39 -2.33 -18.49
CA ASN A 372 -1.82 -3.50 -19.26
C ASN A 372 -0.71 -4.54 -19.49
N ASP A 373 0.56 -4.22 -19.21
CA ASP A 373 1.66 -5.19 -19.33
C ASP A 373 1.40 -6.37 -18.38
N ASN A 374 1.81 -7.58 -18.73
CA ASN A 374 1.67 -8.76 -17.86
C ASN A 374 3.03 -9.28 -17.42
N PRO A 375 3.70 -8.60 -16.47
CA PRO A 375 5.04 -9.01 -16.04
C PRO A 375 5.03 -10.40 -15.43
N THR A 376 5.91 -11.25 -15.94
CA THR A 376 6.14 -12.59 -15.40
C THR A 376 7.07 -12.52 -14.20
N ILE A 377 6.71 -13.20 -13.11
CA ILE A 377 7.63 -13.41 -12.00
C ILE A 377 8.46 -14.66 -12.32
N PRO A 378 9.79 -14.54 -12.49
CA PRO A 378 10.64 -15.67 -12.83
C PRO A 378 10.56 -16.77 -11.77
N SER A 379 10.65 -18.01 -12.21
CA SER A 379 10.50 -19.17 -11.33
C SER A 379 11.59 -20.19 -11.60
N ALA A 380 12.02 -20.88 -10.54
CA ALA A 380 12.95 -22.00 -10.66
C ALA A 380 12.33 -23.25 -11.31
N ALA A 381 11.02 -23.23 -11.58
CA ALA A 381 10.26 -24.37 -12.13
C ALA A 381 10.59 -24.70 -13.59
N THR A 382 11.19 -23.77 -14.34
CA THR A 382 11.57 -23.96 -15.75
C THR A 382 12.94 -24.62 -15.93
N PHE A 383 13.75 -24.70 -14.87
CA PHE A 383 15.05 -25.37 -14.91
C PHE A 383 14.90 -26.89 -14.88
N ASP A 384 15.96 -27.60 -15.27
CA ASP A 384 16.04 -29.04 -15.12
C ASP A 384 16.00 -29.45 -13.64
N SER A 385 15.58 -30.69 -13.37
CA SER A 385 15.39 -31.18 -12.00
C SER A 385 16.63 -31.05 -11.12
N ALA A 386 17.84 -31.23 -11.66
CA ALA A 386 19.06 -31.15 -10.86
C ALA A 386 19.34 -29.70 -10.45
N THR A 387 19.20 -28.76 -11.39
CA THR A 387 19.32 -27.33 -11.13
C THR A 387 18.25 -26.84 -10.14
N THR A 388 16.98 -27.22 -10.34
CA THR A 388 15.91 -26.85 -9.40
C THR A 388 16.17 -27.41 -7.99
N THR A 389 16.72 -28.62 -7.85
CA THR A 389 17.13 -29.15 -6.54
C THR A 389 18.25 -28.31 -5.90
N LYS A 390 19.26 -27.87 -6.67
CA LYS A 390 20.31 -26.97 -6.15
C LYS A 390 19.73 -25.63 -5.72
N ILE A 391 18.85 -25.02 -6.53
CA ILE A 391 18.19 -23.74 -6.23
C ILE A 391 17.36 -23.85 -4.94
N ARG A 392 16.57 -24.92 -4.77
CA ARG A 392 15.80 -25.12 -3.53
C ARG A 392 16.69 -25.31 -2.30
N ARG A 393 17.81 -26.02 -2.44
CA ARG A 393 18.81 -26.14 -1.35
C ARG A 393 19.43 -24.79 -1.00
N LEU A 394 19.75 -23.97 -1.99
CA LEU A 394 20.20 -22.59 -1.78
C LEU A 394 19.15 -21.78 -1.02
N GLY A 395 17.88 -21.90 -1.40
CA GLY A 395 16.75 -21.29 -0.70
C GLY A 395 16.67 -21.67 0.77
N ARG A 396 16.73 -22.96 1.09
CA ARG A 396 16.74 -23.45 2.48
C ARG A 396 17.91 -22.90 3.29
N MET A 397 19.09 -22.75 2.69
CA MET A 397 20.24 -22.17 3.37
C MET A 397 20.09 -20.66 3.59
N LEU A 398 19.61 -19.92 2.60
CA LEU A 398 19.40 -18.48 2.70
C LEU A 398 18.30 -18.16 3.72
N PHE A 399 17.19 -18.90 3.69
CA PHE A 399 16.00 -18.72 4.51
C PHE A 399 15.91 -19.72 5.67
N ALA A 400 17.04 -20.17 6.22
CA ALA A 400 17.07 -21.15 7.31
C ALA A 400 16.31 -20.69 8.59
N SER A 401 16.15 -19.38 8.78
CA SER A 401 15.34 -18.78 9.85
C SER A 401 13.83 -18.70 9.52
N SER A 402 13.44 -19.14 8.33
CA SER A 402 12.10 -18.94 7.75
C SER A 402 11.56 -20.17 7.02
N LEU A 403 12.27 -21.30 7.04
CA LEU A 403 11.90 -22.55 6.40
C LEU A 403 12.23 -23.72 7.32
N ASP A 404 11.55 -24.85 7.14
CA ASP A 404 11.80 -26.11 7.84
C ASP A 404 11.74 -25.99 9.39
N LEU A 405 10.89 -25.09 9.92
CA LEU A 405 10.65 -24.92 11.36
C LEU A 405 9.35 -25.61 11.79
N GLY A 406 9.30 -26.07 13.05
CA GLY A 406 8.12 -26.76 13.61
C GLY A 406 6.90 -25.87 13.86
N ASP A 407 7.07 -24.54 13.84
CA ASP A 407 5.98 -23.58 14.00
C ASP A 407 5.66 -22.90 12.66
N ALA A 408 4.43 -23.13 12.17
CA ALA A 408 3.92 -22.55 10.94
C ALA A 408 3.87 -21.00 10.95
N SER A 409 3.90 -20.37 12.13
CA SER A 409 3.94 -18.91 12.25
C SER A 409 5.30 -18.30 11.89
N LEU A 410 6.37 -19.11 11.91
CA LEU A 410 7.75 -18.69 11.67
C LEU A 410 8.21 -18.94 10.23
N ILE A 411 7.43 -19.72 9.46
CA ILE A 411 7.80 -20.13 8.12
C ILE A 411 7.12 -19.28 7.03
N VAL A 412 7.81 -19.17 5.90
CA VAL A 412 7.26 -18.66 4.64
C VAL A 412 6.76 -19.85 3.83
N ASP A 413 5.68 -19.66 3.08
CA ASP A 413 5.17 -20.68 2.14
C ASP A 413 6.23 -21.08 1.10
N ASP A 414 6.31 -22.36 0.76
CA ASP A 414 7.34 -22.89 -0.15
C ASP A 414 7.29 -22.24 -1.54
N GLN A 415 6.10 -21.93 -2.07
CA GLN A 415 5.98 -21.26 -3.37
C GLN A 415 6.45 -19.82 -3.28
N VAL A 416 6.14 -19.13 -2.18
CA VAL A 416 6.66 -17.78 -1.91
C VAL A 416 8.19 -17.83 -1.83
N ALA A 417 8.75 -18.78 -1.08
CA ALA A 417 10.19 -18.94 -0.95
C ALA A 417 10.86 -19.19 -2.31
N ASP A 418 10.31 -20.09 -3.15
CA ASP A 418 10.83 -20.38 -4.49
C ASP A 418 10.85 -19.11 -5.38
N LEU A 419 9.80 -18.28 -5.36
CA LEU A 419 9.78 -17.01 -6.11
C LEU A 419 10.80 -16.00 -5.58
N LEU A 420 10.94 -15.89 -4.25
CA LEU A 420 11.89 -14.97 -3.63
C LEU A 420 13.34 -15.39 -3.90
N VAL A 421 13.66 -16.68 -3.86
CA VAL A 421 14.98 -17.21 -4.23
C VAL A 421 15.28 -16.94 -5.69
N ALA A 422 14.31 -17.16 -6.59
CA ALA A 422 14.46 -16.81 -8.00
C ALA A 422 14.81 -15.32 -8.17
N SER A 423 14.12 -14.42 -7.46
CA SER A 423 14.44 -12.98 -7.48
C SER A 423 15.84 -12.67 -6.93
N LEU A 424 16.33 -13.39 -5.92
CA LEU A 424 17.70 -13.22 -5.42
C LEU A 424 18.73 -13.66 -6.46
N ILE A 425 18.56 -14.84 -7.07
CA ILE A 425 19.46 -15.36 -8.11
C ILE A 425 19.46 -14.44 -9.34
N GLN A 426 18.28 -14.02 -9.78
CA GLN A 426 18.10 -13.15 -10.95
C GLN A 426 18.96 -11.89 -10.84
N HIS A 427 19.00 -11.25 -9.68
CA HIS A 427 19.68 -9.96 -9.50
C HIS A 427 21.05 -10.07 -8.82
N PHE A 428 21.45 -11.24 -8.32
CA PHE A 428 22.70 -11.38 -7.58
C PHE A 428 23.94 -10.91 -8.33
N PRO A 429 24.13 -11.15 -9.65
CA PRO A 429 25.29 -10.62 -10.35
C PRO A 429 25.43 -9.09 -10.24
N GLU A 430 24.33 -8.35 -10.38
CA GLU A 430 24.30 -6.88 -10.26
C GLU A 430 24.55 -6.43 -8.82
N VAL A 431 23.97 -7.14 -7.84
CA VAL A 431 24.20 -6.89 -6.41
C VAL A 431 25.66 -7.13 -6.04
N ASN A 432 26.25 -8.20 -6.55
CA ASN A 432 27.62 -8.60 -6.28
C ASN A 432 28.63 -7.64 -6.93
N GLU A 433 28.32 -7.09 -8.10
CA GLU A 433 29.11 -6.05 -8.76
C GLU A 433 29.02 -4.71 -8.02
N ARG A 434 27.81 -4.29 -7.62
CA ARG A 434 27.59 -3.00 -6.98
C ARG A 434 27.99 -2.95 -5.50
N TYR A 435 27.75 -4.04 -4.76
CA TYR A 435 28.04 -4.14 -3.32
C TYR A 435 28.85 -5.41 -3.01
N PRO A 436 30.08 -5.55 -3.55
CA PRO A 436 30.85 -6.80 -3.46
C PRO A 436 31.23 -7.18 -2.02
N MET A 437 31.27 -6.22 -1.11
CA MET A 437 31.67 -6.39 0.30
C MET A 437 30.49 -6.36 1.28
N SER A 438 29.25 -6.28 0.79
CA SER A 438 28.09 -6.20 1.67
C SER A 438 27.88 -7.51 2.46
N PRO A 439 27.26 -7.46 3.66
CA PRO A 439 26.91 -8.64 4.43
C PRO A 439 26.05 -9.65 3.65
N TYR A 440 25.10 -9.17 2.85
CA TYR A 440 24.28 -10.02 1.99
C TYR A 440 25.09 -10.72 0.91
N THR A 441 25.99 -10.01 0.22
CA THR A 441 26.85 -10.62 -0.80
C THR A 441 27.73 -11.72 -0.20
N SER A 442 28.28 -11.46 0.99
CA SER A 442 29.05 -12.45 1.75
C SER A 442 28.21 -13.67 2.12
N ARG A 443 26.98 -13.46 2.60
CA ARG A 443 26.04 -14.54 2.93
C ARG A 443 25.70 -15.39 1.71
N MET A 444 25.38 -14.78 0.58
CA MET A 444 25.09 -15.52 -0.65
C MET A 444 26.27 -16.39 -1.08
N ARG A 445 27.51 -15.86 -1.08
CA ARG A 445 28.72 -16.64 -1.39
C ARG A 445 28.92 -17.81 -0.42
N MET A 446 28.69 -17.58 0.87
CA MET A 446 28.74 -18.64 1.89
C MET A 446 27.70 -19.73 1.67
N CYS A 447 26.51 -19.39 1.14
CA CYS A 447 25.50 -20.40 0.82
C CYS A 447 25.77 -21.15 -0.49
N LEU A 448 26.39 -20.50 -1.47
CA LEU A 448 26.75 -21.12 -2.75
C LEU A 448 27.90 -22.13 -2.62
N PHE A 449 28.85 -21.87 -1.72
CA PHE A 449 30.06 -22.67 -1.57
C PHE A 449 29.78 -24.16 -1.26
N PRO A 450 28.97 -24.53 -0.24
CA PRO A 450 28.63 -25.93 0.04
C PRO A 450 27.86 -26.62 -1.09
N LEU A 451 27.16 -25.84 -1.92
CA LEU A 451 26.40 -26.35 -3.06
C LEU A 451 27.25 -26.55 -4.31
N HIS A 452 28.53 -26.18 -4.25
CA HIS A 452 29.48 -26.23 -5.38
C HIS A 452 28.95 -25.46 -6.60
N VAL A 453 28.23 -24.35 -6.36
CA VAL A 453 27.71 -23.49 -7.42
C VAL A 453 28.74 -22.40 -7.71
N SER A 454 29.28 -22.43 -8.93
CA SER A 454 30.25 -21.43 -9.37
C SER A 454 29.56 -20.12 -9.77
N MET A 455 30.31 -18.99 -9.77
CA MET A 455 29.77 -17.71 -10.27
C MET A 455 29.29 -17.77 -11.73
N PRO A 456 29.99 -18.45 -12.67
CA PRO A 456 29.48 -18.65 -14.03
C PRO A 456 28.17 -19.46 -14.09
N GLU A 457 28.06 -20.52 -13.28
CA GLU A 457 26.81 -21.32 -13.19
C GLU A 457 25.65 -20.45 -12.69
N LEU A 458 25.87 -19.69 -11.62
CA LEU A 458 24.88 -18.76 -11.08
C LEU A 458 24.51 -17.64 -12.06
N LEU A 459 25.48 -17.13 -12.83
CA LEU A 459 25.23 -16.17 -13.89
C LEU A 459 24.34 -16.79 -14.98
N GLY A 460 24.56 -18.05 -15.33
CA GLY A 460 23.67 -18.80 -16.23
C GLY A 460 22.23 -18.85 -15.72
N TRP A 461 22.03 -19.12 -14.43
CA TRP A 461 20.70 -19.08 -13.81
C TRP A 461 20.09 -17.68 -13.83
N SER A 462 20.88 -16.64 -13.54
CA SER A 462 20.45 -15.24 -13.57
C SER A 462 19.98 -14.83 -14.97
N VAL A 463 20.73 -15.18 -16.02
CA VAL A 463 20.38 -14.88 -17.42
C VAL A 463 19.08 -15.54 -17.81
N GLU A 464 18.90 -16.83 -17.47
CA GLU A 464 17.66 -17.55 -17.77
C GLU A 464 16.44 -16.95 -17.05
N LEU A 465 16.58 -16.60 -15.78
CA LEU A 465 15.49 -15.93 -15.04
C LEU A 465 15.18 -14.53 -15.61
N LYS A 466 16.17 -13.78 -16.07
CA LYS A 466 15.96 -12.49 -16.76
C LYS A 466 15.29 -12.67 -18.12
N ARG A 467 15.60 -13.75 -18.83
CA ARG A 467 14.95 -14.12 -20.10
C ARG A 467 13.46 -14.35 -19.89
N GLN A 468 13.07 -15.15 -18.88
CA GLN A 468 11.67 -15.36 -18.50
C GLN A 468 10.93 -14.07 -18.15
N ALA A 469 11.58 -13.15 -17.44
CA ALA A 469 11.00 -11.84 -17.14
C ALA A 469 10.76 -10.98 -18.40
N SER A 470 11.44 -11.28 -19.51
CA SER A 470 11.45 -10.50 -20.74
C SER A 470 10.62 -11.10 -21.88
N GLU A 471 10.27 -12.39 -21.84
CA GLU A 471 9.55 -13.13 -22.91
C GLU A 471 8.18 -12.54 -23.29
N VAL A 472 7.58 -11.69 -22.44
CA VAL A 472 6.35 -10.95 -22.77
C VAL A 472 6.57 -9.88 -23.86
N ARG A 473 7.82 -9.62 -24.28
CA ARG A 473 8.11 -8.71 -25.40
C ARG A 473 7.72 -9.24 -26.78
N GLU A 474 7.70 -10.54 -27.03
CA GLU A 474 7.67 -11.07 -28.41
C GLU A 474 6.30 -11.59 -28.87
N GLU A 475 5.41 -12.02 -27.96
CA GLU A 475 4.09 -12.53 -28.37
C GLU A 475 3.11 -11.40 -28.76
N GLU A 476 3.28 -10.18 -28.26
CA GLU A 476 2.42 -9.04 -28.64
C GLU A 476 2.84 -8.36 -29.96
N GLU A 477 4.09 -8.49 -30.40
CA GLU A 477 4.55 -7.91 -31.69
C GLU A 477 4.18 -8.80 -32.91
N ASN A 478 4.00 -10.11 -32.73
CA ASN A 478 3.67 -11.04 -33.83
C ASN A 478 2.17 -11.16 -34.13
N LEU A 479 1.31 -10.42 -33.43
CA LEU A 479 -0.14 -10.36 -33.69
C LEU A 479 -0.56 -9.14 -34.53
N HIS A 480 0.39 -8.30 -34.96
CA HIS A 480 0.14 -7.11 -35.79
C HIS A 480 0.97 -7.06 -37.09
N THR A 481 1.51 -8.19 -37.53
CA THR A 481 2.02 -8.42 -38.90
C THR A 481 1.18 -9.48 -39.57
#